data_AF-A0A433ID12-F1
#
_entry.id   AF-A0A433ID12-F1
#
_cell.length_a   1.000
_cell.length_b   1.000
_cell.length_c   1.000
_cell.angle_alpha   90.00
_cell.angle_beta   90.00
_cell.angle_gamma   90.00
#
_symmetry.space_group_name_H-M   'P 1'
#
loop_
_entity.id
_entity.type
_entity.pdbx_description
1 polymer ?
#
loop_
_entity_poly.entity_id
_entity_poly.type
_entity_poly.pdbx_seq_one_letter_code
_entity_poly.pdbx_strand_id
1 'polypeptide(L)'
;MPQIPAAPAALPPADRLPGWDPAWSRLVEIRSAADPEGTVRTLHVADTGPVLAAAGAEIVGTIVAVHGNPTWSWLWRSLLAETVRRA
;
A
#
# COMPACT_ATOMS: atom_id res chain seq x y z
N MET A 1 1.28 9.71 28.01
CA MET A 1 2.49 9.13 27.40
C MET A 1 2.98 10.11 26.34
N PRO A 2 4.29 10.36 26.20
CA PRO A 2 4.79 11.21 25.12
C PRO A 2 4.41 10.60 23.78
N GLN A 3 3.85 11.42 22.90
CA GLN A 3 3.46 11.00 21.56
C GLN A 3 4.72 11.01 20.69
N ILE A 4 5.23 9.83 20.35
CA ILE A 4 6.36 9.71 19.42
C ILE A 4 5.79 9.89 18.01
N PRO A 5 6.30 10.85 17.21
CA PRO A 5 5.88 10.99 15.83
C PRO A 5 6.18 9.72 15.05
N ALA A 6 5.25 9.27 14.22
CA ALA A 6 5.53 8.21 13.26
C ALA A 6 6.65 8.67 12.31
N ALA A 7 7.53 7.75 11.92
CA ALA A 7 8.49 8.02 10.86
C ALA A 7 7.75 8.38 9.56
N PRO A 8 8.32 9.24 8.70
CA PRO A 8 7.75 9.53 7.39
C PRO A 8 7.50 8.24 6.60
N ALA A 9 6.41 8.18 5.84
CA ALA A 9 6.18 7.06 4.95
C ALA A 9 7.30 6.99 3.89
N ALA A 10 7.75 5.77 3.62
CA ALA A 10 8.82 5.49 2.68
C ALA A 10 8.46 4.27 1.83
N LEU A 11 9.09 4.17 0.66
CA LEU A 11 9.02 2.95 -0.13
C LEU A 11 9.82 1.85 0.57
N PRO A 12 9.34 0.60 0.54
CA PRO A 12 10.13 -0.54 1.01
C PRO A 12 11.42 -0.72 0.20
N PRO A 13 12.48 -1.30 0.81
CA PRO A 13 13.65 -1.80 0.07
C PRO A 13 13.25 -3.08 -0.69
N ALA A 14 12.52 -2.90 -1.80
CA ALA A 14 11.86 -3.99 -2.51
C ALA A 14 12.83 -5.06 -3.05
N ASP A 15 14.08 -4.69 -3.33
CA ASP A 15 15.18 -5.60 -3.71
C ASP A 15 15.47 -6.68 -2.65
N ARG A 16 15.03 -6.46 -1.40
CA ARG A 16 15.26 -7.36 -0.27
C ARG A 16 13.97 -7.96 0.30
N LEU A 17 12.85 -7.82 -0.41
CA LEU A 17 11.55 -8.31 0.05
C LEU A 17 11.06 -9.48 -0.80
N PRO A 18 11.20 -10.73 -0.32
CA PRO A 18 10.74 -11.91 -1.04
C PRO A 18 9.25 -11.81 -1.39
N GLY A 19 8.94 -12.03 -2.67
CA GLY A 19 7.55 -12.02 -3.18
C GLY A 19 6.91 -10.64 -3.21
N TRP A 20 7.70 -9.57 -3.15
CA TRP A 20 7.23 -8.19 -3.33
C TRP A 20 7.63 -7.66 -4.70
N ASP A 21 6.67 -7.20 -5.49
CA ASP A 21 6.97 -6.46 -6.71
C ASP A 21 7.08 -4.95 -6.39
N PRO A 22 8.22 -4.29 -6.68
CA PRO A 22 8.35 -2.85 -6.52
C PRO A 22 7.24 -2.05 -7.23
N ALA A 23 6.69 -2.55 -8.34
CA ALA A 23 5.63 -1.91 -9.10
C ALA A 23 4.32 -1.74 -8.32
N TRP A 24 4.12 -2.52 -7.25
CA TRP A 24 2.94 -2.37 -6.39
C TRP A 24 3.07 -1.18 -5.43
N SER A 25 4.29 -0.65 -5.20
CA SER A 25 4.51 0.33 -4.13
C SER A 25 4.21 1.75 -4.57
N ARG A 26 3.34 2.43 -3.81
CA ARG A 26 3.01 3.85 -4.04
C ARG A 26 3.03 4.61 -2.72
N LEU A 27 3.47 5.87 -2.78
CA LEU A 27 3.22 6.83 -1.71
C LEU A 27 2.02 7.69 -2.12
N VAL A 28 1.06 7.83 -1.21
CA VAL A 28 -0.15 8.61 -1.43
C VAL A 28 -0.31 9.66 -0.34
N GLU A 29 -0.66 10.87 -0.73
CA GLU A 29 -1.06 11.92 0.20
C GLU A 29 -2.53 11.79 0.54
N ILE A 30 -2.86 11.86 1.82
CA ILE A 30 -4.22 11.81 2.33
C ILE A 30 -4.49 12.99 3.25
N ARG A 31 -5.76 13.40 3.29
CA ARG A 31 -6.34 14.28 4.30
C ARG A 31 -7.39 13.47 5.04
N SER A 32 -7.41 13.55 6.37
CA SER A 32 -8.36 12.83 7.21
C SER A 32 -9.18 13.82 8.02
N ALA A 33 -10.48 13.57 8.15
CA ALA A 33 -11.35 14.33 9.04
C ALA A 33 -10.99 14.16 10.53
N ALA A 34 -10.17 13.16 10.86
CA ALA A 34 -9.65 12.96 12.21
C ALA A 34 -8.40 13.81 12.51
N ASP A 35 -7.80 14.43 11.50
CA ASP A 35 -6.63 15.29 11.65
C ASP A 35 -7.03 16.76 11.77
N PRO A 36 -6.18 17.61 12.39
CA PRO A 36 -6.36 19.05 12.36
C PRO A 36 -6.45 19.57 10.92
N GLU A 37 -7.24 20.63 10.71
CA GLU A 37 -7.42 21.27 9.41
C GLU A 37 -6.07 21.61 8.74
N GLY A 38 -5.97 21.36 7.43
CA GLY A 38 -4.74 21.55 6.66
C GLY A 38 -3.66 20.47 6.85
N THR A 39 -3.86 19.48 7.73
CA THR A 39 -2.91 18.37 7.87
C THR A 39 -2.96 17.44 6.66
N VAL A 40 -1.78 17.17 6.09
CA VAL A 40 -1.59 16.17 5.05
C VAL A 40 -0.68 15.07 5.59
N ARG A 41 -1.09 13.81 5.42
CA ARG A 41 -0.27 12.64 5.75
C ARG A 41 0.13 11.92 4.48
N THR A 42 1.34 11.37 4.45
CA THR A 42 1.76 10.45 3.39
C THR A 42 1.65 9.02 3.92
N LEU A 43 1.06 8.13 3.12
CA LEU A 43 1.00 6.69 3.40
C LEU A 43 1.71 5.91 2.30
N HIS A 44 2.36 4.81 2.68
CA HIS A 44 2.68 3.77 1.71
C HIS A 44 1.45 2.87 1.52
N VAL A 45 1.12 2.60 0.26
CA VAL A 45 0.10 1.62 -0.13
C VAL A 45 0.69 0.65 -1.13
N ALA A 46 0.15 -0.56 -1.13
CA ALA A 46 0.44 -1.57 -2.13
C ALA A 46 -0.78 -1.71 -3.05
N ASP A 47 -0.58 -1.44 -4.33
CA ASP A 47 -1.63 -1.23 -5.32
C ASP A 47 -1.31 -1.99 -6.60
N THR A 48 -2.10 -3.03 -6.88
CA THR A 48 -1.99 -3.80 -8.12
C THR A 48 -2.76 -3.18 -9.28
N GLY A 49 -3.60 -2.16 -9.04
CA GLY A 49 -4.47 -1.54 -10.04
C GLY A 49 -3.73 -1.09 -11.30
N PRO A 50 -2.64 -0.29 -11.19
CA PRO A 50 -1.85 0.10 -12.36
C PRO A 50 -1.24 -1.08 -13.14
N VAL A 51 -0.82 -2.15 -12.44
CA VAL A 51 -0.27 -3.35 -13.07
C VAL A 51 -1.36 -4.11 -13.82
N LEU A 52 -2.54 -4.29 -13.21
CA LEU A 52 -3.70 -4.91 -13.83
C LEU A 52 -4.18 -4.13 -15.07
N ALA A 53 -4.24 -2.80 -14.96
CA ALA A 53 -4.63 -1.93 -16.06
C ALA A 53 -3.65 -2.00 -17.24
N ALA A 54 -2.34 -2.02 -16.96
CA ALA A 54 -1.32 -2.18 -17.99
C ALA A 54 -1.39 -3.55 -18.70
N ALA A 55 -1.88 -4.58 -18.01
CA ALA A 55 -2.14 -5.90 -18.58
C ALA A 55 -3.48 -5.98 -19.35
N GLY A 56 -4.31 -4.94 -19.34
CA GLY A 56 -5.63 -4.94 -19.99
C GLY A 56 -6.69 -5.77 -19.26
N ALA A 57 -6.47 -6.11 -17.99
CA ALA A 57 -7.40 -6.91 -17.21
C ALA A 57 -8.67 -6.13 -16.84
N GLU A 58 -9.83 -6.78 -16.93
CA GLU A 58 -11.09 -6.19 -16.46
C GLU A 58 -11.14 -6.16 -14.92
N ILE A 59 -11.12 -4.97 -14.34
CA ILE A 59 -11.18 -4.79 -12.87
C ILE A 59 -12.64 -4.73 -12.43
N VAL A 60 -13.16 -5.86 -11.93
CA VAL A 60 -14.55 -5.99 -11.46
C VAL A 60 -14.76 -5.54 -10.01
N GLY A 61 -13.68 -5.23 -9.28
CA GLY A 61 -13.75 -4.82 -7.87
C GLY A 61 -12.40 -4.47 -7.26
N THR A 62 -12.42 -3.88 -6.07
CA THR A 62 -11.22 -3.51 -5.29
C THR A 62 -11.25 -4.17 -3.92
N ILE A 63 -10.15 -4.84 -3.55
CA ILE A 63 -9.95 -5.34 -2.19
C ILE A 63 -9.15 -4.30 -1.41
N VAL A 64 -9.71 -3.82 -0.30
CA VAL A 64 -9.00 -2.94 0.64
C VAL A 64 -8.51 -3.78 1.82
N ALA A 65 -7.21 -4.01 1.91
CA ALA A 65 -6.58 -4.81 2.97
C ALA A 65 -5.83 -3.92 3.96
N VAL A 66 -6.34 -3.86 5.19
CA VAL A 66 -5.72 -3.10 6.31
C VAL A 66 -4.93 -4.07 7.19
N HIS A 67 -3.71 -3.71 7.56
CA HIS A 67 -2.86 -4.53 8.43
C HIS A 67 -3.07 -4.20 9.91
N GLY A 68 -2.61 -5.08 10.80
CA GLY A 68 -2.49 -4.82 12.24
C GLY A 68 -1.05 -4.48 12.64
N ASN A 69 -0.85 -4.04 13.88
CA ASN A 69 0.49 -3.87 14.45
C ASN A 69 1.04 -5.22 14.95
N PRO A 70 2.36 -5.51 14.82
CA PRO A 70 3.42 -4.67 14.26
C PRO A 70 3.74 -5.01 12.78
N THR A 71 2.72 -5.28 11.97
CA THR A 71 2.89 -5.64 10.54
C THR A 71 2.68 -4.42 9.62
N TRP A 72 2.72 -4.66 8.32
CA TRP A 72 2.58 -3.66 7.25
C TRP A 72 2.14 -4.35 5.96
N SER A 73 2.02 -3.61 4.86
CA SER A 73 1.47 -4.09 3.58
C SER A 73 2.14 -5.37 3.03
N TRP A 74 3.41 -5.65 3.39
CA TRP A 74 4.10 -6.89 3.03
C TRP A 74 3.40 -8.16 3.51
N LEU A 75 2.60 -8.10 4.59
CA LEU A 75 1.77 -9.22 5.05
C LEU A 75 0.84 -9.74 3.94
N TRP A 76 0.34 -8.83 3.11
CA TRP A 76 -0.63 -9.12 2.05
C TRP A 76 0.01 -9.45 0.69
N ARG A 77 1.34 -9.57 0.60
CA ARG A 77 2.05 -9.77 -0.69
C ARG A 77 1.54 -10.96 -1.50
N SER A 78 1.16 -12.06 -0.85
CA SER A 78 0.63 -13.23 -1.55
C SER A 78 -0.77 -12.98 -2.10
N LEU A 79 -1.58 -12.16 -1.43
CA LEU A 79 -2.88 -11.72 -1.94
C LEU A 79 -2.69 -10.81 -3.16
N LEU A 80 -1.77 -9.84 -3.11
CA LEU A 80 -1.43 -8.98 -4.25
C LEU A 80 -0.91 -9.80 -5.44
N ALA A 81 -0.02 -10.75 -5.20
CA ALA A 81 0.46 -11.65 -6.24
C ALA A 81 -0.67 -12.50 -6.85
N GLU A 82 -1.66 -12.89 -6.05
CA GLU A 82 -2.83 -13.64 -6.54
C GLU A 82 -3.73 -12.78 -7.42
N THR A 83 -3.94 -11.50 -7.09
CA THR A 83 -4.76 -10.61 -7.93
C THR A 83 -4.14 -10.44 -9.30
N VAL A 84 -2.81 -10.24 -9.38
CA VAL A 84 -2.08 -10.11 -10.65
C VAL A 84 -2.05 -11.42 -11.43
N ARG A 85 -1.92 -12.57 -10.77
CA ARG A 85 -1.91 -13.88 -11.45
C ARG A 85 -3.26 -14.25 -12.07
N ARG A 86 -4.35 -13.67 -11.57
CA ARG A 86 -5.72 -13.91 -12.05
C ARG A 86 -6.21 -12.91 -13.08
N ALA A 87 -5.43 -11.87 -13.38
CA ALA A 87 -5.67 -10.94 -14.48
C ALA A 87 -5.55 -11.64 -15.84
#